data_AF-A0A161R445-F1
#
_entry.id   AF-A0A161R445-F1
#
_cell.length_a   1.000
_cell.length_b   1.000
_cell.length_c   1.000
_cell.angle_alpha   90.00
_cell.angle_beta   90.00
_cell.angle_gamma   90.00
#
_symmetry.space_group_name_H-M   'P 1'
#
loop_
_entity.id
_entity.type
_entity.pdbx_description
1 polymer ?
#
loop_
_entity_poly.entity_id
_entity_poly.type
_entity_poly.pdbx_seq_one_letter_code
_entity_poly.pdbx_strand_id
1 'polypeptide(L)' 'MSKAKFTEADVKRAVKGIIDGGGRVASVDIWPDGRISVTVKEDKHRSIDPEDDPEVSRRLL' A
#
# COMPACT_ATOMS: atom_id res chain seq x y z
N MET A 1 -13.84 0.65 28.18
CA MET A 1 -13.79 0.51 26.71
C MET A 1 -12.95 -0.70 26.37
N SER A 2 -13.48 -1.66 25.61
CA SER A 2 -12.71 -2.84 25.19
C SER A 2 -11.72 -2.39 24.10
N LYS A 3 -10.41 -2.49 24.35
CA LYS A 3 -9.40 -2.24 23.32
C LYS A 3 -9.66 -3.22 22.18
N ALA A 4 -9.84 -2.72 20.95
CA ALA A 4 -9.93 -3.58 19.78
C ALA A 4 -8.66 -4.44 19.73
N LYS A 5 -8.81 -5.75 19.94
CA LYS A 5 -7.72 -6.71 19.79
C LYS A 5 -7.71 -7.16 18.35
N PHE A 6 -6.76 -6.65 17.57
CA PHE A 6 -6.50 -7.19 16.24
C PHE A 6 -5.94 -8.60 16.39
N THR A 7 -6.45 -9.51 15.60
CA THR A 7 -5.93 -10.87 15.51
C THR A 7 -4.84 -10.94 14.45
N GLU A 8 -4.01 -11.99 14.50
CA GLU A 8 -3.04 -12.27 13.45
C GLU A 8 -3.71 -12.38 12.06
N ALA A 9 -4.95 -12.87 12.01
CA ALA A 9 -5.72 -12.99 10.78
C ALA A 9 -6.07 -11.61 10.18
N ASP A 10 -6.38 -10.63 11.02
CA ASP A 10 -6.69 -9.26 10.57
C ASP A 10 -5.45 -8.61 9.94
N VAL A 11 -4.29 -8.77 10.59
CA VAL A 11 -3.01 -8.25 10.08
C VAL A 11 -2.65 -8.92 8.75
N LYS A 12 -2.79 -10.25 8.66
CA LYS A 12 -2.55 -11.00 7.43
C LYS A 12 -3.44 -10.53 6.28
N ARG A 13 -4.72 -10.26 6.54
CA ARG A 13 -5.66 -9.77 5.52
C ARG A 13 -5.27 -8.39 5.00
N ALA A 14 -4.86 -7.48 5.89
CA ALA A 14 -4.42 -6.14 5.49
C ALA A 14 -3.14 -6.19 4.64
N VAL A 15 -2.14 -6.97 5.07
CA VAL A 15 -0.89 -7.17 4.33
C VAL A 15 -1.15 -7.81 2.96
N LYS A 16 -2.05 -8.81 2.88
CA LYS A 16 -2.42 -9.44 1.61
C LYS A 16 -3.03 -8.44 0.63
N GLY A 17 -3.93 -7.56 1.09
CA GLY A 17 -4.54 -6.55 0.22
C GLY A 17 -3.51 -5.60 -0.41
N ILE A 18 -2.46 -5.25 0.34
CA ILE A 18 -1.35 -4.41 -0.17
C ILE A 18 -0.56 -5.15 -1.25
N ILE A 19 -0.23 -6.42 -1.00
CA ILE A 19 0.53 -7.25 -1.95
C ILE A 19 -0.28 -7.52 -3.23
N ASP A 20 -1.57 -7.86 -3.09
CA ASP A 20 -2.47 -8.08 -4.22
C ASP A 20 -2.62 -6.80 -5.08
N GLY A 21 -2.57 -5.62 -4.44
CA GLY A 21 -2.57 -4.31 -5.10
C GLY A 21 -1.24 -3.90 -5.72
N GLY A 22 -0.23 -4.79 -5.76
CA GLY A 22 1.09 -4.51 -6.33
C GLY A 22 2.02 -3.69 -5.42
N GLY A 23 1.58 -3.36 -4.20
CA GLY A 23 2.39 -2.69 -3.20
C GLY A 23 3.28 -3.67 -2.43
N ARG A 24 4.38 -3.16 -1.85
CA ARG A 24 5.29 -3.98 -1.04
C ARG A 24 5.33 -3.47 0.40
N VAL A 25 5.06 -4.33 1.37
CA VAL A 25 5.13 -3.90 2.79
C VAL A 25 6.58 -3.73 3.22
N ALA A 26 6.87 -2.58 3.82
CA ALA A 26 8.18 -2.19 4.34
C ALA A 26 8.35 -2.56 5.81
N SER A 27 7.36 -2.20 6.64
CA SER A 27 7.32 -2.50 8.08
C SER A 27 5.88 -2.62 8.55
N VAL A 28 5.69 -3.37 9.63
CA VAL A 28 4.42 -3.43 10.37
C VAL A 28 4.73 -3.19 11.84
N ASP A 29 4.14 -2.14 12.39
CA ASP A 29 4.30 -1.74 13.79
C ASP A 29 2.98 -1.94 14.52
N ILE A 30 3.02 -2.68 15.63
CA ILE A 30 1.85 -3.02 16.44
C ILE A 30 2.08 -2.53 17.86
N TRP A 31 1.18 -1.68 18.36
CA TRP A 31 1.28 -1.11 19.70
C TRP A 31 0.42 -1.87 20.72
N PRO A 32 0.80 -1.87 22.02
CA PRO A 32 0.03 -2.53 23.09
C PRO A 32 -1.38 -1.94 23.34
N ASP A 33 -1.68 -0.78 22.77
CA ASP A 33 -3.01 -0.18 22.81
C ASP A 33 -3.94 -0.68 21.70
N GLY A 34 -3.41 -1.51 20.79
CA GLY A 34 -4.12 -2.08 19.65
C GLY A 34 -3.93 -1.29 18.37
N ARG A 35 -3.18 -0.18 18.32
CA ARG A 35 -2.91 0.48 17.03
C ARG A 35 -2.02 -0.40 16.15
N ILE A 36 -2.21 -0.29 14.83
CA ILE A 36 -1.38 -0.93 13.82
C ILE A 36 -1.02 0.11 12.78
N SER A 37 0.25 0.16 12.41
CA SER A 37 0.76 0.95 11.29
C SER A 37 1.43 0.00 10.31
N VAL A 38 1.08 0.15 9.03
CA VAL A 38 1.70 -0.61 7.96
C VAL A 38 2.36 0.39 7.02
N THR A 39 3.68 0.34 6.96
CA THR A 39 4.45 1.16 6.02
C THR A 39 4.55 0.40 4.71
N VAL A 40 4.14 1.01 3.60
CA VAL A 40 4.23 0.42 2.26
C VAL A 40 5.36 1.11 1.50
N LYS A 41 6.27 0.31 0.92
CA LYS A 41 7.19 0.75 -0.13
C LYS A 41 6.39 0.82 -1.42
N GLU A 42 6.15 2.03 -1.90
CA GLU A 42 5.84 2.25 -3.30
C GLU A 42 7.12 1.97 -4.10
N ASP A 43 7.25 0.74 -4.61
CA ASP A 43 8.07 0.54 -5.79
C ASP A 43 7.39 1.37 -6.88
N LYS A 44 8.05 2.47 -7.25
CA LYS A 44 7.58 3.48 -8.19
C LYS A 44 7.53 2.94 -9.62
N HIS A 45 7.03 1.73 -9.83
CA HIS A 45 6.44 1.34 -11.10
C HIS A 45 5.10 2.07 -11.16
N ARG A 46 5.16 3.38 -11.43
CA ARG A 46 4.05 4.04 -12.09
C ARG A 46 3.78 3.19 -13.32
N SER A 47 2.68 2.46 -13.32
CA SER A 47 1.94 2.21 -14.56
C SER A 47 1.57 3.61 -15.04
N ILE A 48 2.49 4.25 -15.75
CA ILE A 48 2.13 5.43 -16.53
C ILE A 48 1.17 4.82 -17.55
N ASP A 49 -0.12 5.09 -17.39
CA ASP A 49 -1.06 4.86 -18.47
C ASP A 49 -0.44 5.57 -19.68
N PRO A 50 -0.27 4.95 -20.86
CA PRO A 50 0.39 5.58 -22.00
C PRO A 50 -0.23 6.93 -22.41
N GLU A 51 -1.42 7.26 -21.89
CA GLU A 51 -2.11 8.54 -22.03
C GLU A 51 -1.48 9.69 -21.20
N ASP A 52 -0.74 9.36 -20.13
CA ASP A 52 -0.06 10.30 -19.22
C ASP A 52 1.44 10.43 -19.53
N ASP A 53 1.87 9.97 -20.71
CA ASP A 53 3.24 10.15 -21.19
C ASP A 53 3.44 11.58 -21.74
N PRO A 54 4.29 12.42 -21.12
CA PRO A 54 4.55 13.77 -21.60
C PRO A 54 5.26 13.82 -22.95
N GLU A 55 5.87 12.72 -23.44
CA GLU A 55 6.41 12.65 -24.81
C GLU A 55 5.31 12.57 -25.88
N VAL A 56 4.16 11.93 -25.59
CA VAL A 56 3.04 11.86 -26.54
C VAL A 56 2.39 13.23 -26.71
N SER A 57 2.24 13.98 -25.61
CA SER A 57 1.68 15.35 -25.64
C SER A 57 2.52 16.33 -26.48
N ARG A 58 3.82 16.09 -26.65
CA ARG A 58 4.72 16.97 -27.40
C ARG A 58 4.68 16.73 -28.91
N ARG A 59 4.10 15.63 -29.37
CA ARG A 59 4.05 15.24 -30.79
C ARG A 59 2.73 15.60 -31.48
N LEU A 60 1.77 16.15 -30.71
CA LEU A 60 0.44 16.55 -31.16
C LEU A 60 0.20 18.07 -31.14
N LEU A 61 1.24 18.87 -30.83
CA LEU A 61 1.23 20.34 -30.91
C LEU A 61 2.07 20.84 -32.09
#